data_AF-A0A399SPI3-F1
#
_entry.id   AF-A0A399SPI3-F1
#
_cell.length_a   1.000
_cell.length_b   1.000
_cell.length_c   1.000
_cell.angle_alpha   90.00
_cell.angle_beta   90.00
_cell.angle_gamma   90.00
#
_symmetry.space_group_name_H-M   'P 1'
#
loop_
_entity.id
_entity.type
_entity.pdbx_description
1 polymer ?
#
loop_
_entity_poly.entity_id
_entity_poly.type
_entity_poly.pdbx_seq_one_letter_code
_entity_poly.pdbx_strand_id
1 'polypeptide(L)'
;MGNDFILEFDFDKRNEWKILRKSILFYIGTLFGFLYFFITRGKLGLYLGFGFLLVTIPQLVLHFQYRLNDRNKKITVNHSQLTVRVDKNGKTEKEFQFKEIDKIVRHKSQNNENNMTYALPPFFYNYTEIILVDGQKIIFTDFLTKTLGLKDVETSEKLSLFNLIRN
;
A
#
# COMPACT_ATOMS: atom_id res chain seq x y z
N MET A 1 21.06 12.53 -30.09
CA MET A 1 19.84 12.74 -29.30
C MET A 1 19.65 11.49 -28.45
N GLY A 2 20.02 11.55 -27.17
CA GLY A 2 19.84 10.42 -26.27
C GLY A 2 18.35 10.22 -26.01
N ASN A 3 17.86 8.98 -26.05
CA ASN A 3 16.47 8.69 -25.71
C ASN A 3 16.21 9.13 -24.27
N ASP A 4 15.21 9.98 -24.07
CA ASP A 4 14.79 10.36 -22.73
C ASP A 4 14.30 9.12 -21.98
N PHE A 5 14.97 8.79 -20.88
CA PHE A 5 14.59 7.64 -20.06
C PHE A 5 13.47 8.09 -19.11
N ILE A 6 12.24 7.89 -19.57
CA ILE A 6 11.01 8.25 -18.85
C ILE A 6 10.36 6.97 -18.32
N LEU A 7 10.15 6.92 -17.01
CA LEU A 7 9.37 5.87 -16.36
C LEU A 7 7.98 6.41 -16.02
N GLU A 8 6.95 5.66 -16.42
CA GLU A 8 5.56 5.98 -16.12
C GLU A 8 4.97 4.91 -15.20
N PHE A 9 4.32 5.35 -14.13
CA PHE A 9 3.66 4.49 -13.16
C PHE A 9 2.21 4.92 -13.02
N ASP A 10 1.32 3.99 -13.34
CA ASP A 10 -0.13 4.20 -13.33
C ASP A 10 -0.80 3.18 -12.41
N PHE A 11 -1.99 3.53 -11.94
CA PHE A 11 -2.84 2.60 -11.22
C PHE A 11 -3.10 1.32 -12.02
N ASP A 12 -2.67 0.17 -11.49
CA ASP A 12 -2.93 -1.14 -12.07
C ASP A 12 -3.95 -1.93 -11.25
N LYS A 13 -5.12 -2.18 -11.84
CA LYS A 13 -6.17 -3.03 -11.25
C LYS A 13 -5.63 -4.42 -10.87
N ARG A 14 -4.65 -4.97 -11.60
CA ARG A 14 -4.06 -6.28 -11.27
C ARG A 14 -3.36 -6.26 -9.91
N ASN A 15 -2.70 -5.15 -9.57
CA ASN A 15 -2.06 -4.97 -8.27
C ASN A 15 -3.10 -4.89 -7.14
N GLU A 16 -4.17 -4.13 -7.36
CA GLU A 16 -5.32 -4.07 -6.43
C GLU A 16 -5.87 -5.47 -6.12
N TRP A 17 -6.19 -6.24 -7.16
CA TRP A 17 -6.75 -7.58 -7.02
C TRP A 17 -5.77 -8.57 -6.38
N LYS A 18 -4.46 -8.42 -6.65
CA LYS A 18 -3.43 -9.28 -6.09
C LYS A 18 -3.38 -9.18 -4.56
N ILE A 19 -3.56 -7.99 -4.00
CA ILE A 19 -3.57 -7.80 -2.53
C ILE A 19 -4.82 -8.44 -1.93
N LEU A 20 -6.01 -8.22 -2.51
CA LEU A 20 -7.25 -8.85 -2.03
C LEU A 20 -7.20 -10.39 -2.06
N ARG A 21 -6.61 -10.97 -3.10
CA ARG A 21 -6.49 -12.43 -3.25
C ARG A 21 -5.66 -13.07 -2.13
N LYS A 22 -4.67 -12.36 -1.58
CA LYS A 22 -3.89 -12.85 -0.44
C LYS A 22 -4.75 -13.07 0.82
N SER A 23 -5.82 -12.30 0.96
CA SER A 23 -6.73 -12.34 2.11
C SER A 23 -7.97 -13.21 1.89
N ILE A 24 -8.04 -13.98 0.79
CA ILE A 24 -9.27 -14.68 0.38
C ILE A 24 -9.82 -15.63 1.45
N LEU A 25 -8.92 -16.31 2.17
CA LEU A 25 -9.29 -17.24 3.23
C LEU A 25 -9.98 -16.54 4.41
N PHE A 26 -9.62 -15.29 4.71
CA PHE A 26 -10.26 -14.51 5.79
C PHE A 26 -11.69 -14.10 5.41
N TYR A 27 -11.93 -13.74 4.14
CA TYR A 27 -13.29 -13.46 3.66
C TYR A 27 -14.15 -14.72 3.68
N ILE A 28 -13.59 -15.84 3.22
CA ILE A 28 -14.26 -17.15 3.26
C ILE A 28 -14.58 -17.51 4.72
N GLY A 29 -13.62 -17.39 5.64
CA GLY A 29 -13.84 -17.65 7.07
C GLY A 29 -14.93 -16.76 7.68
N THR A 30 -14.96 -15.47 7.35
CA THR A 30 -16.02 -14.54 7.76
C THR A 30 -17.39 -15.03 7.28
N LEU A 31 -17.50 -15.36 5.99
CA LEU A 31 -18.75 -15.81 5.39
C LEU A 31 -19.23 -17.14 6.00
N PHE A 32 -18.35 -18.13 6.11
CA PHE A 32 -18.68 -19.43 6.69
C PHE A 32 -19.05 -19.34 8.17
N GLY A 33 -18.41 -18.45 8.95
CA GLY A 33 -18.76 -18.21 10.34
C GLY A 33 -20.21 -17.74 10.49
N PHE A 34 -20.60 -16.71 9.73
CA PHE A 34 -21.98 -16.23 9.74
C PHE A 34 -22.97 -17.23 9.15
N LEU A 35 -22.62 -17.91 8.06
CA LEU A 35 -23.47 -18.95 7.47
C LEU A 35 -23.75 -20.09 8.45
N TYR A 36 -22.72 -20.56 9.16
CA TYR A 36 -22.87 -21.56 10.22
C TYR A 36 -23.82 -21.07 11.32
N PHE A 37 -23.69 -19.82 11.75
CA PHE A 37 -24.63 -19.22 12.71
C PHE A 37 -26.07 -19.18 12.18
N PHE A 38 -26.29 -18.79 10.93
CA PHE A 38 -27.64 -18.74 10.35
C PHE A 38 -28.30 -20.12 10.29
N ILE A 39 -27.54 -21.17 9.97
CA ILE A 39 -28.05 -22.55 9.85
C ILE A 39 -28.29 -23.16 11.24
N THR A 40 -27.33 -23.05 12.15
CA THR A 40 -27.34 -23.81 13.41
C THR A 40 -27.87 -23.00 14.59
N ARG A 41 -27.92 -21.67 14.47
CA ARG A 41 -28.09 -20.71 15.57
C ARG A 41 -27.03 -20.86 16.68
N GLY A 42 -25.93 -21.55 16.40
CA GLY A 42 -24.84 -21.80 17.36
C GLY A 42 -23.99 -20.55 17.58
N LYS A 43 -23.72 -20.22 18.86
CA LYS A 43 -22.89 -19.07 19.24
C LYS A 43 -21.46 -19.13 18.67
N LEU A 44 -20.94 -20.33 18.41
CA LEU A 44 -19.63 -20.52 17.77
C LEU A 44 -19.54 -19.82 16.41
N GLY A 45 -20.58 -19.87 15.59
CA GLY A 45 -20.60 -19.20 14.28
C GLY A 45 -20.50 -17.68 14.41
N LEU A 46 -21.20 -17.10 15.40
CA LEU A 46 -21.08 -15.67 15.69
C LEU A 46 -19.65 -15.31 16.10
N TYR A 47 -19.05 -16.07 17.01
CA TYR A 47 -17.68 -15.79 17.47
C TYR A 47 -16.65 -15.90 16.34
N LEU A 48 -16.77 -16.91 15.47
CA LEU A 48 -15.91 -17.04 14.30
C LEU A 48 -16.14 -15.91 13.29
N GLY A 49 -17.40 -15.61 12.96
CA GLY A 49 -17.75 -14.54 12.03
C GLY A 49 -17.23 -13.18 12.49
N PHE A 50 -17.47 -12.81 13.75
CA PHE A 50 -16.95 -11.57 14.33
C PHE A 50 -15.43 -11.58 14.47
N GLY A 51 -14.82 -12.71 14.84
CA GLY A 51 -13.37 -12.84 14.95
C GLY A 51 -12.64 -12.56 13.63
N PHE A 52 -13.13 -13.13 12.53
CA PHE A 52 -12.56 -12.83 11.20
C PHE A 52 -12.87 -11.39 10.76
N LEU A 53 -14.07 -10.88 11.07
CA LEU A 53 -14.49 -9.52 10.72
C LEU A 53 -13.60 -8.44 11.35
N LEU A 54 -13.08 -8.65 12.56
CA LEU A 54 -12.10 -7.76 13.20
C LEU A 54 -10.82 -7.58 12.38
N VAL A 55 -10.47 -8.56 11.56
CA VAL A 55 -9.27 -8.53 10.70
C VAL A 55 -9.61 -8.05 9.30
N THR A 56 -10.77 -8.47 8.79
CA THR A 56 -11.25 -8.12 7.44
C THR A 56 -11.63 -6.66 7.31
N ILE A 57 -12.30 -6.05 8.30
CA ILE A 57 -12.73 -4.64 8.21
C ILE A 57 -11.54 -3.69 8.08
N PRO A 58 -10.52 -3.70 8.97
CA PRO A 58 -9.37 -2.80 8.84
C PRO A 58 -8.67 -2.94 7.49
N GLN A 59 -8.59 -4.17 6.98
CA GLN A 59 -8.01 -4.43 5.67
C GLN A 59 -8.84 -3.83 4.53
N LEU A 60 -10.17 -3.96 4.56
CA LEU A 60 -11.03 -3.31 3.57
C LEU A 60 -10.94 -1.79 3.64
N VAL A 61 -10.85 -1.21 4.84
CA VAL A 61 -10.67 0.24 5.02
C VAL A 61 -9.37 0.71 4.35
N LEU A 62 -8.25 0.03 4.62
CA LEU A 62 -6.96 0.32 3.96
C LEU A 62 -7.06 0.16 2.44
N HIS A 63 -7.74 -0.89 1.98
CA HIS A 63 -7.97 -1.14 0.55
C HIS A 63 -8.68 0.03 -0.12
N PHE A 64 -9.75 0.53 0.49
CA PHE A 64 -10.48 1.68 -0.03
C PHE A 64 -9.63 2.96 0.00
N GLN A 65 -8.89 3.20 1.08
CA GLN A 65 -7.99 4.37 1.16
C GLN A 65 -6.93 4.34 0.05
N TYR A 66 -6.30 3.20 -0.20
CA TYR A 66 -5.30 3.03 -1.25
C TYR A 66 -5.91 3.27 -2.63
N ARG A 67 -7.09 2.71 -2.87
CA ARG A 67 -7.83 2.92 -4.12
C ARG A 67 -8.17 4.39 -4.32
N LEU A 68 -8.64 5.08 -3.30
CA LEU A 68 -8.96 6.51 -3.39
C LEU A 68 -7.71 7.38 -3.60
N ASN A 69 -6.56 7.01 -3.02
CA ASN A 69 -5.32 7.74 -3.19
C ASN A 69 -4.74 7.62 -4.61
N ASP A 70 -4.74 6.41 -5.17
CA ASP A 70 -4.01 6.09 -6.41
C ASP A 70 -4.91 6.08 -7.66
N ARG A 71 -6.23 6.01 -7.51
CA ARG A 71 -7.14 6.04 -8.67
C ARG A 71 -6.94 7.33 -9.47
N ASN A 72 -6.75 7.16 -10.78
CA ASN A 72 -6.46 8.25 -11.74
C ASN A 72 -5.21 9.06 -11.39
N LYS A 73 -4.29 8.52 -10.58
CA LYS A 73 -2.97 9.08 -10.34
C LYS A 73 -1.99 8.47 -11.34
N LYS A 74 -1.15 9.32 -11.93
CA LYS A 74 -0.03 8.96 -12.80
C LYS A 74 1.23 9.61 -12.26
N ILE A 75 2.30 8.85 -12.14
CA ILE A 75 3.61 9.36 -11.76
C ILE A 75 4.56 9.16 -12.93
N THR A 76 5.14 10.25 -13.40
CA THR A 76 6.12 10.26 -14.48
C THR A 76 7.46 10.71 -13.91
N VAL A 77 8.48 9.86 -14.05
CA VAL A 77 9.84 10.15 -13.63
C VAL A 77 10.70 10.30 -14.87
N ASN A 78 11.19 11.51 -15.12
CA ASN A 78 12.12 11.78 -16.21
C ASN A 78 13.54 11.80 -15.65
N HIS A 79 14.33 10.77 -15.96
CA HIS A 79 15.70 10.67 -15.47
C HIS A 79 16.68 11.60 -16.21
N SER A 80 16.41 11.95 -17.47
CA SER A 80 17.22 12.92 -18.21
C SER A 80 17.11 14.32 -17.61
N GLN A 81 15.88 14.71 -17.25
CA GLN A 81 15.58 16.04 -16.70
C GLN A 81 15.64 16.08 -15.17
N LEU A 82 15.80 14.92 -14.52
CA LEU A 82 15.78 14.77 -13.06
C LEU A 82 14.52 15.36 -12.43
N THR A 83 13.37 15.16 -13.08
CA THR A 83 12.06 15.66 -12.66
C THR A 83 11.11 14.52 -12.35
N VAL A 84 10.24 14.74 -11.37
CA VAL A 84 9.09 13.90 -11.06
C VAL A 84 7.84 14.74 -11.23
N ARG A 85 6.89 14.21 -11.99
CA ARG A 85 5.57 14.79 -12.18
C ARG A 85 4.50 13.85 -11.66
N VAL A 86 3.59 14.41 -10.87
CA VAL A 86 2.44 13.71 -10.30
C VAL A 86 1.18 14.33 -10.90
N ASP A 87 0.49 13.55 -11.72
CA ASP A 87 -0.80 13.93 -12.28
C ASP A 87 -1.92 13.19 -11.54
N LYS A 88 -3.03 13.89 -11.27
CA LYS A 88 -4.22 13.31 -10.67
C LYS A 88 -5.46 13.82 -11.38
N ASN A 89 -6.33 12.89 -11.79
CA ASN A 89 -7.53 13.20 -12.59
C ASN A 89 -7.20 14.01 -13.87
N GLY A 90 -6.05 13.71 -14.51
CA GLY A 90 -5.59 14.37 -15.73
C GLY A 90 -5.04 15.78 -15.55
N LYS A 91 -4.85 16.25 -14.31
CA LYS A 91 -4.21 17.54 -14.00
C LYS A 91 -2.90 17.32 -13.27
N THR A 92 -1.89 18.14 -13.56
CA THR A 92 -0.65 18.18 -12.77
C THR A 92 -0.98 18.66 -11.37
N GLU A 93 -0.84 17.77 -10.39
CA GLU A 93 -1.00 18.09 -8.98
C GLU A 93 0.30 18.65 -8.42
N LYS A 94 1.44 18.06 -8.82
CA LYS A 94 2.77 18.51 -8.41
C LYS A 94 3.81 18.14 -9.45
N GLU A 95 4.80 19.02 -9.60
CA GLU A 95 6.03 18.75 -10.34
C GLU A 95 7.21 19.25 -9.50
N PHE A 96 8.28 18.46 -9.41
CA PHE A 96 9.45 18.78 -8.61
C PHE A 96 10.71 18.13 -9.19
N GLN A 97 11.86 18.71 -8.89
CA GLN A 97 13.18 18.19 -9.25
C GLN A 97 13.71 17.24 -8.18
N PHE A 98 14.61 16.33 -8.56
CA PHE A 98 15.21 15.38 -7.62
C PHE A 98 15.93 16.08 -6.46
N LYS A 99 16.53 17.25 -6.70
CA LYS A 99 17.20 18.07 -5.68
C LYS A 99 16.26 18.58 -4.58
N GLU A 100 14.95 18.59 -4.85
CA GLU A 100 13.92 19.01 -3.91
C GLU A 100 13.45 17.85 -3.03
N ILE A 101 13.92 16.63 -3.27
CA ILE A 101 13.65 15.46 -2.43
C ILE A 101 14.61 15.48 -1.23
N ASP A 102 14.06 15.56 -0.04
CA ASP A 102 14.80 15.38 1.21
C ASP A 102 15.08 13.88 1.43
N LYS A 103 14.01 13.08 1.43
CA LYS A 103 14.13 11.62 1.61
C LYS A 103 12.96 10.86 1.01
N ILE A 104 13.17 9.57 0.78
CA ILE A 104 12.14 8.64 0.34
C ILE A 104 12.02 7.55 1.39
N VAL A 105 10.82 7.41 1.97
CA VAL A 105 10.55 6.45 3.04
C VAL A 105 9.61 5.39 2.51
N ARG A 106 10.05 4.12 2.54
CA ARG A 106 9.23 2.98 2.14
C ARG A 106 8.70 2.27 3.37
N HIS A 107 7.39 2.35 3.56
CA HIS A 107 6.69 1.63 4.63
C HIS A 107 6.34 0.23 4.13
N LYS A 108 7.29 -0.69 4.33
CA LYS A 108 7.07 -2.12 4.10
C LYS A 108 6.44 -2.73 5.35
N SER A 109 5.45 -3.59 5.18
CA SER A 109 5.08 -4.51 6.24
C SER A 109 6.21 -5.52 6.48
N GLN A 110 6.26 -6.11 7.68
CA GLN A 110 7.29 -7.07 8.09
C GLN A 110 7.38 -8.34 7.21
N ASN A 111 6.48 -8.52 6.24
CA ASN A 111 6.29 -9.79 5.53
C ASN A 111 6.88 -9.83 4.11
N ASN A 112 7.86 -8.99 3.80
CA ASN A 112 8.52 -9.00 2.49
C ASN A 112 9.58 -10.10 2.35
N GLU A 113 9.92 -10.80 3.43
CA GLU A 113 10.77 -11.98 3.39
C GLU A 113 9.93 -13.24 3.14
N ASN A 114 10.22 -13.87 2.00
CA ASN A 114 9.72 -15.14 1.48
C ASN A 114 9.05 -16.09 2.51
N ASN A 115 7.83 -16.53 2.21
CA ASN A 115 7.19 -17.78 2.68
C ASN A 115 6.35 -17.79 3.96
N MET A 116 5.79 -16.69 4.46
CA MET A 116 4.73 -16.79 5.47
C MET A 116 3.33 -16.52 4.90
N THR A 117 2.65 -17.60 4.56
CA THR A 117 1.21 -17.70 4.19
C THR A 117 0.26 -17.20 5.30
N TYR A 118 0.77 -16.78 6.46
CA TYR A 118 0.01 -16.52 7.69
C TYR A 118 -0.02 -15.05 8.15
N ALA A 119 0.37 -14.12 7.29
CA ALA A 119 0.24 -12.70 7.61
C ALA A 119 -1.22 -12.26 7.70
N LEU A 120 -1.53 -11.40 8.69
CA LEU A 120 -2.85 -10.81 8.80
C LEU A 120 -3.12 -9.89 7.58
N PRO A 121 -4.32 -9.92 7.01
CA PRO A 121 -4.75 -9.11 5.87
C PRO A 121 -4.27 -7.64 5.86
N PRO A 122 -4.32 -6.87 6.96
CA PRO A 122 -3.86 -5.48 6.95
C PRO A 122 -2.36 -5.32 6.67
N PHE A 123 -1.56 -6.36 6.90
CA PHE A 123 -0.12 -6.35 6.69
C PHE A 123 0.29 -6.64 5.25
N PHE A 124 -0.64 -6.70 4.29
CA PHE A 124 -0.27 -6.80 2.87
C PHE A 124 -0.15 -5.45 2.16
N TYR A 125 -0.39 -4.35 2.88
CA TYR A 125 -0.44 -2.99 2.33
C TYR A 125 0.88 -2.28 2.59
N ASN A 126 1.59 -1.94 1.50
CA ASN A 126 2.80 -1.12 1.56
C ASN A 126 2.56 0.21 0.84
N TYR A 127 3.25 1.24 1.28
CA TYR A 127 3.24 2.55 0.62
C TYR A 127 4.61 3.19 0.72
N THR A 128 4.83 4.20 -0.11
CA THR A 128 6.06 4.98 -0.10
C THR A 128 5.71 6.46 -0.02
N GLU A 129 6.45 7.18 0.81
CA GLU A 129 6.41 8.64 0.94
C GLU A 129 7.67 9.23 0.30
N ILE A 130 7.49 10.17 -0.63
CA ILE A 130 8.55 11.10 -1.02
C ILE A 130 8.34 12.37 -0.19
N ILE A 131 9.34 12.72 0.61
CA ILE A 131 9.33 13.91 1.46
C ILE A 131 10.22 14.94 0.78
N LEU A 132 9.64 16.10 0.49
CA LEU A 132 10.36 17.23 -0.11
C LEU A 132 11.04 18.07 0.97
N VAL A 133 12.03 18.87 0.57
CA VAL A 133 12.76 19.81 1.45
C VAL A 133 11.83 20.84 2.10
N ASP A 134 10.71 21.18 1.45
CA ASP A 134 9.68 22.07 1.99
C ASP A 134 8.72 21.38 2.99
N GLY A 135 8.94 20.09 3.27
CA GLY A 135 8.14 19.28 4.18
C GLY A 135 6.88 18.67 3.56
N GLN A 136 6.58 18.95 2.28
CA GLN A 136 5.45 18.31 1.60
C GLN A 136 5.71 16.82 1.38
N LYS A 137 4.63 16.05 1.41
CA LYS A 137 4.67 14.60 1.28
C LYS A 137 3.87 14.15 0.06
N ILE A 138 4.50 13.37 -0.81
CA ILE A 138 3.84 12.66 -1.90
C ILE A 138 3.74 11.19 -1.54
N ILE A 139 2.52 10.67 -1.47
CA ILE A 139 2.23 9.28 -1.11
C ILE A 139 1.73 8.52 -2.33
N PHE A 140 2.30 7.34 -2.56
CA PHE A 140 1.79 6.35 -3.51
C PHE A 140 1.88 4.96 -2.91
N THR A 141 0.98 4.08 -3.35
CA THR A 141 0.83 2.75 -2.77
C THR A 141 1.20 1.66 -3.75
N ASP A 142 1.26 0.41 -3.27
CA ASP A 142 1.48 -0.77 -4.09
C ASP A 142 0.44 -0.97 -5.22
N PHE A 143 -0.66 -0.20 -5.24
CA PHE A 143 -1.62 -0.22 -6.36
C PHE A 143 -1.07 0.45 -7.62
N LEU A 144 -0.22 1.47 -7.46
CA LEU A 144 0.42 2.18 -8.55
C LEU A 144 1.72 1.49 -8.95
N THR A 145 2.62 1.27 -7.99
CA THR A 145 3.83 0.49 -8.21
C THR A 145 4.42 -0.01 -6.90
N LYS A 146 5.09 -1.16 -6.95
CA LYS A 146 5.86 -1.68 -5.81
C LYS A 146 7.16 -0.92 -5.56
N THR A 147 7.74 -0.39 -6.64
CA THR A 147 9.05 0.27 -6.63
C THR A 147 9.02 1.32 -7.74
N LEU A 148 9.27 2.59 -7.44
CA LEU A 148 9.45 3.66 -8.45
C LEU A 148 10.77 3.50 -9.23
N GLY A 149 11.17 2.27 -9.58
CA GLY A 149 12.53 1.98 -10.07
C GLY A 149 13.63 2.21 -9.03
N LEU A 150 13.27 2.57 -7.78
CA LEU A 150 14.21 2.71 -6.67
C LEU A 150 14.74 1.33 -6.28
N LYS A 151 16.05 1.13 -6.44
CA LYS A 151 16.77 -0.04 -5.92
C LYS A 151 16.70 0.03 -4.39
N ASP A 152 16.37 -1.08 -3.73
CA ASP A 152 16.25 -1.15 -2.28
C ASP A 152 17.57 -0.74 -1.61
N VAL A 153 17.67 0.53 -1.16
CA VAL A 153 18.73 1.00 -0.26
C VAL A 153 18.17 0.85 1.15
N GLU A 154 18.36 -0.33 1.74
CA GLU A 154 17.81 -0.65 3.05
C GLU A 154 18.65 -0.02 4.16
N THR A 155 18.25 1.16 4.61
CA THR A 155 18.45 1.57 6.00
C THR A 155 17.14 1.31 6.73
N SER A 156 17.01 0.14 7.34
CA SER A 156 15.83 -0.21 8.13
C SER A 156 15.99 0.33 9.55
N GLU A 157 15.16 1.30 9.93
CA GLU A 157 14.97 1.60 11.34
C GLU A 157 13.94 0.63 11.91
N LYS A 158 14.37 -0.26 12.81
CA LYS A 158 13.45 -1.11 13.55
C LYS A 158 12.61 -0.23 14.47
N LEU A 159 11.32 -0.12 14.16
CA LEU A 159 10.32 0.41 15.10
C LEU A 159 10.27 -0.52 16.31
N SER A 160 10.94 -0.11 17.40
CA SER A 160 10.71 -0.71 18.72
C SER A 160 9.54 0.01 19.40
N LEU A 161 8.79 -0.70 20.25
CA LEU A 161 7.72 -0.12 21.07
C LEU A 161 8.19 1.12 21.87
N PHE A 162 9.48 1.21 22.19
CA PHE A 162 10.06 2.35 22.90
C PHE A 162 10.16 3.63 22.04
N ASN A 163 10.19 3.51 20.72
CA ASN A 163 10.24 4.67 19.81
C ASN A 163 8.85 5.28 19.54
N LEU A 164 7.77 4.57 19.89
CA LEU A 164 6.38 5.00 19.72
C LEU A 164 5.86 5.86 20.89
N ILE A 165 6.48 5.77 22.05
CA ILE A 165 6.06 6.48 23.29
C ILE A 165 6.75 7.86 23.41
N ARG A 166 7.74 8.15 22.54
CA ARG A 166 8.64 9.30 22.70
C ARG A 166 8.41 10.46 21.72
N ASN A 167 7.39 10.38 20.86
CA ASN A 167 6.97 11.46 19.94
C ASN A 167 5.55 11.92 20.26
#